data_AF-A0A3T0Y325-F1
#
_entry.id   AF-A0A3T0Y325-F1
#
_cell.length_a   1.000
_cell.length_b   1.000
_cell.length_c   1.000
_cell.angle_alpha   90.00
_cell.angle_beta   90.00
_cell.angle_gamma   90.00
#
_symmetry.space_group_name_H-M   'P 1'
#
loop_
_entity.id
_entity.type
_entity.pdbx_description
1 polymer ?
#
loop_
_entity_poly.entity_id
_entity_poly.type
_entity_poly.pdbx_seq_one_letter_code
_entity_poly.pdbx_strand_id
1 'polypeptide(L)' 'MEARCPSCGSALIELSEDQWPAEGPVPDGTLAVFQCEENHRILVGETQVQA' A
#
# COMPACT_ATOMS: atom_id res chain seq x y z
N MET A 1 1.43 14.23 -8.10
CA MET A 1 0.05 13.96 -7.66
C MET A 1 0.18 13.26 -6.32
N GLU A 2 -0.40 13.81 -5.25
CA GLU A 2 -0.31 13.24 -3.90
C GLU A 2 -1.33 12.09 -3.75
N ALA A 3 -0.88 10.93 -3.31
CA ALA A 3 -1.77 9.82 -2.97
C ALA A 3 -2.41 10.08 -1.60
N ARG A 4 -3.71 9.85 -1.46
CA ARG A 4 -4.46 10.07 -0.23
C ARG A 4 -5.11 8.79 0.27
N CYS A 5 -5.10 8.60 1.58
CA CYS A 5 -5.71 7.45 2.22
C CYS A 5 -7.24 7.54 2.02
N PRO A 6 -7.89 6.51 1.45
CA PRO A 6 -9.33 6.52 1.25
C PRO A 6 -10.10 6.38 2.57
N SER A 7 -9.44 5.93 3.65
CA SER A 7 -10.05 5.76 4.97
C SER A 7 -10.13 7.08 5.75
N CYS A 8 -9.02 7.81 5.85
CA CYS A 8 -8.91 9.01 6.70
C CYS A 8 -8.56 10.31 5.95
N GLY A 9 -8.27 10.25 4.64
CA GLY A 9 -7.96 11.42 3.82
C GLY A 9 -6.55 11.98 3.98
N SER A 10 -5.74 11.43 4.92
CA SER A 10 -4.33 11.80 5.13
C SER A 10 -3.45 11.44 3.93
N ALA A 11 -2.29 12.09 3.82
CA ALA A 11 -1.31 11.78 2.80
C ALA A 11 -0.80 10.34 2.96
N LEU A 12 -0.65 9.65 1.84
CA LEU A 12 -0.01 8.34 1.77
C LEU A 12 1.47 8.53 1.45
N ILE A 13 2.32 7.84 2.22
CA ILE A 13 3.73 7.67 1.90
C ILE A 13 3.96 6.28 1.33
N GLU A 14 4.75 6.18 0.28
CA GLU A 14 5.23 4.89 -0.22
C GLU A 14 6.26 4.33 0.77
N LEU A 15 6.10 3.06 1.13
CA LEU A 15 7.03 2.31 1.94
C LEU A 15 8.01 1.56 1.04
N SER A 16 9.29 1.63 1.40
CA SER A 16 10.33 0.78 0.78
C SER A 16 10.05 -0.70 1.04
N GLU A 17 10.50 -1.60 0.16
CA GLU A 17 10.30 -3.06 0.28
C GLU A 17 10.76 -3.64 1.63
N ASP A 18 11.84 -3.10 2.20
CA ASP A 18 12.34 -3.45 3.54
C ASP A 18 11.34 -3.13 4.68
N GLN A 19 10.44 -2.16 4.45
CA GLN A 19 9.39 -1.74 5.38
C GLN A 19 8.03 -2.37 5.10
N TRP A 20 7.91 -3.18 4.04
CA TRP A 20 6.66 -3.88 3.74
C TRP A 20 6.22 -4.84 4.86
N PRO A 21 7.10 -5.49 5.64
CA PRO A 21 6.63 -6.32 6.76
C PRO A 21 6.38 -5.51 8.04
N ALA A 22 5.16 -5.64 8.56
CA ALA A 22 4.86 -5.44 9.99
C ALA A 22 3.81 -6.45 10.51
N GLU A 23 2.81 -6.84 9.71
CA GLU A 23 1.72 -7.76 10.11
C GLU A 23 1.43 -8.87 9.07
N GLY A 24 2.46 -9.60 8.66
CA GLY A 24 2.31 -10.80 7.84
C GLY A 24 2.88 -10.71 6.43
N PRO A 25 2.73 -11.78 5.63
CA PRO A 25 3.34 -11.88 4.31
C PRO A 25 2.67 -10.92 3.33
N VAL A 26 3.50 -10.20 2.58
CA VAL A 26 3.07 -9.42 1.42
C VAL A 26 2.66 -10.41 0.33
N PRO A 27 1.45 -10.31 -0.26
CA PRO A 27 1.04 -11.20 -1.34
C PRO A 27 1.97 -11.11 -2.56
N ASP A 28 2.22 -12.25 -3.22
CA ASP A 28 2.87 -12.28 -4.53
C ASP A 28 2.14 -11.39 -5.54
N GLY A 29 2.90 -10.63 -6.32
CA GLY A 29 2.35 -9.63 -7.26
C GLY A 29 2.05 -8.27 -6.62
N THR A 30 2.42 -8.05 -5.35
CA THR A 30 2.46 -6.69 -4.77
C THR A 30 3.56 -5.87 -5.42
N LEU A 31 3.19 -4.71 -5.95
CA LEU A 31 4.10 -3.78 -6.62
C LEU A 31 4.53 -2.62 -5.71
N ALA A 32 3.64 -2.17 -4.82
CA ALA A 32 3.92 -1.08 -3.90
C ALA A 32 3.08 -1.17 -2.63
N VAL A 33 3.61 -0.67 -1.52
CA VAL A 33 2.89 -0.54 -0.25
C VAL A 33 2.88 0.92 0.15
N PHE A 34 1.70 1.45 0.46
CA PHE A 34 1.54 2.80 0.98
C PHE A 34 1.02 2.75 2.40
N GLN A 35 1.44 3.69 3.24
CA GLN A 35 0.96 3.85 4.60
C GLN A 35 0.69 5.34 4.89
N CYS A 36 -0.37 5.63 5.64
CA CYS A 36 -0.60 6.96 6.19
C CYS A 36 -0.15 7.06 7.66
N GLU A 37 -0.08 8.27 8.20
CA GLU A 37 0.32 8.52 9.60
C GLU A 37 -0.56 7.80 10.64
N GLU A 38 -1.83 7.52 10.33
CA GLU A 38 -2.73 6.70 11.18
C GLU A 38 -2.56 5.18 10.99
N ASN A 39 -1.45 4.74 10.40
CA ASN A 39 -1.08 3.35 10.16
C ASN A 39 -1.96 2.57 9.16
N HIS A 40 -2.97 3.17 8.51
CA HIS A 40 -3.69 2.51 7.42
C HIS A 40 -2.75 2.17 6.26
N ARG A 41 -2.72 0.88 5.88
CA ARG A 41 -1.90 0.36 4.78
C ARG A 41 -2.73 0.05 3.54
N ILE A 42 -2.11 0.27 2.39
CA ILE A 42 -2.67 -0.04 1.08
C ILE A 42 -1.62 -0.82 0.30
N LEU A 43 -1.97 -2.04 -0.08
CA LEU A 43 -1.17 -2.89 -0.95
C LEU A 43 -1.67 -2.67 -2.38
N VAL A 44 -0.78 -2.22 -3.26
CA VAL A 44 -1.04 -2.09 -4.69
C VAL A 44 -0.44 -3.32 -5.35
N GLY A 45 -1.30 -4.17 -5.90
CA GLY A 45 -0.88 -5.31 -6.70
C GLY A 45 -1.05 -5.09 -8.20
N GLU A 46 -0.57 -6.04 -8.98
CA GLU A 46 -0.88 -6.13 -10.41
C GLU A 46 -2.41 -6.21 -10.60
N THR A 47 -2.96 -5.34 -11.46
CA THR A 47 -4.38 -5.42 -11.80
C THR A 47 -4.60 -6.67 -12.65
N GLN A 48 -5.16 -7.71 -12.06
CA GLN A 48 -5.62 -8.88 -12.82
C GLN A 48 -6.94 -8.55 -13.50
N VAL A 49 -6.87 -7.98 -14.72
CA VAL A 49 -8.04 -7.89 -15.58
C VAL A 49 -8.32 -9.31 -16.11
N GLN A 50 -9.31 -10.00 -15.54
CA GLN A 50 -9.86 -11.20 -16.15
C GLN A 50 -10.60 -10.78 -17.43
N ALA A 51 -10.13 -11.27 -18.57
CA ALA A 51 -10.73 -11.06 -19.90
C ALA A 51 -11.97 -11.94 -20.12
#